data_AF-A0A2V5LRL8-F1
#
_entry.id   AF-A0A2V5LRL8-F1
#
_cell.length_a   1.000
_cell.length_b   1.000
_cell.length_c   1.000
_cell.angle_alpha   90.00
_cell.angle_beta   90.00
_cell.angle_gamma   90.00
#
_symmetry.space_group_name_H-M   'P 1'
#
loop_
_entity.id
_entity.type
_entity.pdbx_description
1 polymer ?
#
loop_
_entity_poly.entity_id
_entity_poly.type
_entity_poly.pdbx_seq_one_letter_code
_entity_poly.pdbx_strand_id
1 'polypeptide(L)'
;MKSLVIRSIALTLLLPLVIVAAAPANKRKVKVTYYGYPGDPHATRNTRLGLGDHNNILNKDSVAVSSDLNGVFPFGSRVVINGSFLGFRHDTTDPKWRNTVAVYDPDGQWKEDFDGYIDATPKK
;
A
#
# COMPACT_ATOMS: atom_id res chain seq x y z
N MET A 1 67.28 1.71 -32.56
CA MET A 1 66.11 1.06 -31.90
C MET A 1 65.71 2.00 -30.76
N LYS A 2 64.71 2.88 -30.92
CA LYS A 2 63.29 2.71 -30.49
C LYS A 2 63.21 2.03 -29.10
N SER A 3 62.68 2.59 -28.02
CA SER A 3 61.62 3.60 -27.87
C SER A 3 61.75 4.40 -26.56
N LEU A 4 61.21 5.62 -26.64
CA LEU A 4 60.81 6.51 -25.57
C LEU A 4 59.42 6.04 -25.08
N VAL A 5 59.22 5.74 -23.79
CA VAL A 5 57.88 5.47 -23.25
C VAL A 5 57.44 6.65 -22.39
N ILE A 6 56.40 7.29 -22.92
CA ILE A 6 55.69 8.46 -22.45
C ILE A 6 54.64 8.03 -21.42
N ARG A 7 54.65 8.73 -20.28
CA ARG A 7 53.54 9.20 -19.42
C ARG A 7 52.30 8.30 -19.25
N SER A 8 51.92 8.06 -18.01
CA SER A 8 50.51 7.96 -17.62
C SER A 8 50.32 8.61 -16.25
N ILE A 9 49.74 9.80 -16.28
CA ILE A 9 49.30 10.57 -15.12
C ILE A 9 48.02 9.89 -14.61
N ALA A 10 48.10 9.19 -13.47
CA ALA A 10 46.91 8.70 -12.78
C ALA A 10 46.34 9.85 -11.94
N LEU A 11 45.59 10.75 -12.59
CA LEU A 11 44.77 11.75 -11.91
C LEU A 11 43.48 11.07 -11.44
N THR A 12 43.47 10.55 -10.22
CA THR A 12 42.26 10.00 -9.59
C THR A 12 41.39 11.17 -9.12
N LEU A 13 40.40 11.56 -9.91
CA LEU A 13 39.33 12.46 -9.47
C LEU A 13 38.50 11.74 -8.39
N LEU A 14 38.68 12.12 -7.12
CA LEU A 14 37.70 11.85 -6.07
C LEU A 14 36.52 12.81 -6.27
N LEU A 15 35.43 12.31 -6.86
CA LEU A 15 34.13 12.96 -6.77
C LEU A 15 33.50 12.59 -5.41
N PRO A 16 33.12 13.55 -4.54
CA PRO A 16 32.25 13.24 -3.44
C PRO A 16 30.84 13.05 -3.99
N LEU A 17 30.39 11.79 -4.03
CA LEU A 17 29.00 11.45 -4.32
C LEU A 17 28.15 11.87 -3.12
N VAL A 18 27.68 13.12 -3.11
CA VAL A 18 26.69 13.58 -2.15
C VAL A 18 25.35 12.96 -2.54
N ILE A 19 25.06 11.79 -1.96
CA ILE A 19 23.72 11.21 -2.01
C ILE A 19 22.86 12.04 -1.04
N VAL A 20 22.22 13.09 -1.55
CA VAL A 20 21.11 13.73 -0.84
C VAL A 20 19.96 12.72 -0.88
N ALA A 21 19.81 11.93 0.18
CA ALA A 21 18.63 11.10 0.39
C ALA A 21 17.43 12.03 0.63
N ALA A 22 16.78 12.46 -0.45
CA ALA A 22 15.50 13.15 -0.38
C ALA A 22 14.50 12.23 0.34
N ALA A 23 13.89 12.72 1.43
CA ALA A 23 12.79 12.01 2.08
C ALA A 23 11.70 11.70 1.03
N PRO A 24 11.10 10.49 1.00
CA PRO A 24 10.10 10.16 0.00
C PRO A 24 8.85 11.02 0.24
N ALA A 25 8.72 12.09 -0.54
CA ALA A 25 7.82 13.22 -0.27
C ALA A 25 6.36 12.99 -0.65
N ASN A 26 5.83 11.76 -0.53
CA ASN A 26 4.43 11.52 -0.88
C ASN A 26 3.78 10.36 -0.13
N LYS A 27 3.93 10.32 1.21
CA LYS A 27 3.21 9.36 2.04
C LYS A 27 1.89 9.92 2.51
N ARG A 28 0.79 9.19 2.31
CA ARG A 28 -0.55 9.51 2.81
C ARG A 28 -0.91 8.58 3.96
N LYS A 29 -1.35 9.16 5.07
CA LYS A 29 -1.83 8.40 6.23
C LYS A 29 -3.19 7.76 5.92
N VAL A 30 -3.35 6.50 6.28
CA VAL A 30 -4.60 5.74 6.18
C VAL A 30 -4.89 5.01 7.48
N LYS A 31 -6.17 4.78 7.77
CA LYS A 31 -6.61 3.89 8.82
C LYS A 31 -6.83 2.50 8.24
N VAL A 32 -6.21 1.49 8.84
CA VAL A 32 -6.42 0.09 8.52
C VAL A 32 -7.38 -0.52 9.55
N THR A 33 -8.41 -1.18 9.05
CA THR A 33 -9.47 -1.82 9.85
C THR A 33 -9.82 -3.16 9.22
N TYR A 34 -10.80 -3.86 9.77
CA TYR A 34 -11.33 -5.10 9.22
C TYR A 34 -12.83 -4.98 8.95
N TYR A 35 -13.34 -5.81 8.04
CA TYR A 35 -14.77 -5.85 7.71
C TYR A 35 -15.25 -7.27 7.35
N GLY A 36 -16.57 -7.43 7.33
CA GLY A 36 -17.25 -8.62 6.80
C GLY A 36 -18.52 -8.19 6.04
N TYR A 37 -19.27 -9.15 5.51
CA TYR A 37 -20.46 -8.90 4.70
C TYR A 37 -21.72 -9.51 5.32
N PRO A 38 -22.93 -8.99 5.01
CA PRO A 38 -24.19 -9.60 5.42
C PRO A 38 -24.28 -11.07 4.99
N GLY A 39 -24.42 -11.99 5.95
CA GLY A 39 -24.41 -13.44 5.70
C GLY A 39 -23.04 -14.12 5.82
N ASP A 40 -21.99 -13.39 6.19
CA ASP A 40 -20.69 -13.94 6.54
C ASP A 40 -20.80 -14.85 7.79
N PRO A 41 -20.51 -16.17 7.68
CA PRO A 41 -20.63 -17.10 8.80
C PRO A 41 -19.62 -16.83 9.93
N HIS A 42 -18.63 -15.96 9.68
CA HIS A 42 -17.61 -15.56 10.63
C HIS A 42 -17.80 -14.13 11.15
N ALA A 43 -18.90 -13.46 10.76
CA ALA A 43 -19.24 -12.17 11.30
C ALA A 43 -19.47 -12.22 12.82
N THR A 44 -18.76 -11.36 13.54
CA THR A 44 -18.98 -11.11 14.97
C THR A 44 -19.79 -9.84 15.17
N ARG A 45 -20.21 -9.55 16.41
CA ARG A 45 -20.86 -8.27 16.76
C ARG A 45 -20.03 -7.01 16.46
N ASN A 46 -18.72 -7.18 16.25
CA ASN A 46 -17.80 -6.09 15.91
C ASN A 46 -17.54 -5.98 14.40
N THR A 47 -17.99 -6.96 13.61
CA THR A 47 -17.83 -7.00 12.16
C THR A 47 -18.76 -5.98 11.52
N ARG A 48 -18.20 -5.04 10.74
CA ARG A 48 -18.99 -4.04 10.02
C ARG A 48 -19.59 -4.65 8.75
N LEU A 49 -20.83 -5.12 8.87
CA LEU A 49 -21.62 -5.70 7.78
C LEU A 49 -22.09 -4.60 6.81
N GLY A 50 -22.01 -4.87 5.50
CA GLY A 50 -22.53 -4.01 4.42
C GLY A 50 -21.49 -3.48 3.44
N LEU A 51 -20.27 -4.03 3.44
CA LEU A 51 -19.16 -3.59 2.59
C LEU A 51 -18.76 -4.60 1.49
N GLY A 52 -19.55 -5.67 1.31
CA GLY A 52 -19.28 -6.75 0.33
C GLY A 52 -20.48 -7.17 -0.53
N ASP A 53 -21.62 -6.49 -0.41
CA ASP A 53 -22.91 -6.92 -1.00
C ASP A 53 -22.93 -6.97 -2.54
N HIS A 54 -21.89 -6.45 -3.19
CA HIS A 54 -21.82 -6.39 -4.66
C HIS A 54 -20.68 -7.22 -5.27
N ASN A 55 -19.86 -7.94 -4.48
CA ASN A 55 -18.74 -8.73 -5.00
C ASN A 55 -18.71 -10.17 -4.46
N ASN A 56 -19.12 -11.12 -5.30
CA ASN A 56 -19.25 -12.55 -4.97
C ASN A 56 -17.92 -13.34 -4.85
N ILE A 57 -16.75 -12.67 -4.82
CA ILE A 57 -15.44 -13.33 -4.78
C ILE A 57 -14.54 -12.65 -3.74
N LEU A 58 -14.95 -12.69 -2.48
CA LEU A 58 -14.07 -12.37 -1.35
C LEU A 58 -13.32 -13.64 -0.91
N ASN A 59 -12.04 -13.48 -0.62
CA ASN A 59 -11.15 -14.49 -0.07
C ASN A 59 -10.23 -13.83 0.97
N LYS A 60 -9.45 -14.62 1.72
CA LYS A 60 -8.56 -14.12 2.80
C LYS A 60 -7.59 -12.99 2.41
N ASP A 61 -7.34 -12.79 1.12
CA ASP A 61 -6.46 -11.73 0.61
C ASP A 61 -7.24 -10.52 0.09
N SER A 62 -8.56 -10.44 0.33
CA SER A 62 -9.42 -9.38 -0.17
C SER A 62 -9.41 -8.14 0.73
N VAL A 63 -9.36 -6.97 0.09
CA VAL A 63 -9.33 -5.67 0.76
C VAL A 63 -10.34 -4.72 0.11
N ALA A 64 -11.07 -3.98 0.93
CA ALA A 64 -11.87 -2.83 0.50
C ALA A 64 -11.11 -1.53 0.79
N VAL A 65 -11.19 -0.55 -0.11
CA VAL A 65 -10.59 0.77 0.10
C VAL A 65 -11.64 1.85 0.01
N SER A 66 -11.45 2.95 0.73
CA SER A 66 -12.35 4.10 0.60
C SER A 66 -12.25 4.74 -0.78
N SER A 67 -13.36 5.35 -1.23
CA SER A 67 -13.49 5.90 -2.58
C SER A 67 -12.45 6.98 -2.93
N ASP A 68 -11.96 7.70 -1.93
CA ASP A 68 -10.89 8.70 -2.05
C ASP A 68 -9.49 8.10 -2.29
N LEU A 69 -9.37 6.76 -2.23
CA LEU A 69 -8.18 5.98 -2.55
C LEU A 69 -8.29 5.28 -3.92
N ASN A 70 -9.40 5.45 -4.66
CA ASN A 70 -9.61 4.76 -5.94
C ASN A 70 -8.51 5.00 -6.98
N GLY A 71 -7.97 6.22 -7.02
CA GLY A 71 -6.87 6.58 -7.92
C GLY A 71 -5.49 6.09 -7.46
N VAL A 72 -5.37 5.66 -6.21
CA VAL A 72 -4.12 5.10 -5.64
C VAL A 72 -4.10 3.58 -5.80
N PHE A 73 -5.23 2.93 -5.50
CA PHE A 73 -5.38 1.49 -5.62
C PHE A 73 -6.48 1.18 -6.63
N PRO A 74 -6.20 0.96 -7.92
CA PRO A 74 -7.19 0.48 -8.88
C PRO A 74 -7.83 -0.85 -8.45
N PHE A 75 -9.02 -1.17 -8.97
CA PHE A 75 -9.66 -2.47 -8.70
C PHE A 75 -8.72 -3.64 -9.09
N GLY A 76 -8.62 -4.66 -8.24
CA GLY A 76 -7.71 -5.80 -8.39
C GLY A 76 -6.23 -5.50 -8.07
N SER A 77 -5.87 -4.25 -7.76
CA SER A 77 -4.48 -3.89 -7.47
C SER A 77 -4.01 -4.36 -6.09
N ARG A 78 -2.69 -4.47 -5.92
CA ARG A 78 -2.06 -4.76 -4.63
C ARG A 78 -2.20 -3.57 -3.69
N VAL A 79 -2.69 -3.82 -2.49
CA VAL A 79 -2.72 -2.86 -1.40
C VAL A 79 -1.49 -3.07 -0.53
N VAL A 80 -0.64 -2.05 -0.44
CA VAL A 80 0.61 -2.07 0.32
C VAL A 80 0.56 -0.95 1.36
N ILE A 81 0.69 -1.31 2.63
CA ILE A 81 0.69 -0.39 3.76
C ILE A 81 2.04 -0.49 4.47
N ASN A 82 2.70 0.64 4.74
CA ASN A 82 4.03 0.67 5.37
C ASN A 82 5.06 -0.22 4.66
N GLY A 83 4.95 -0.36 3.33
CA GLY A 83 5.82 -1.24 2.53
C GLY A 83 5.47 -2.73 2.62
N SER A 84 4.47 -3.13 3.41
CA SER A 84 4.01 -4.51 3.58
C SER A 84 2.75 -4.77 2.75
N PHE A 85 2.70 -5.92 2.09
CA PHE A 85 1.51 -6.36 1.35
C PHE A 85 0.39 -6.70 2.32
N LEU A 86 -0.80 -6.17 2.06
CA LEU A 86 -1.99 -6.38 2.88
C LEU A 86 -3.05 -7.23 2.17
N GLY A 87 -3.10 -7.18 0.84
CA GLY A 87 -4.09 -7.91 0.04
C GLY A 87 -4.34 -7.26 -1.31
N PHE A 88 -5.37 -7.73 -2.01
CA PHE A 88 -5.84 -7.23 -3.29
C PHE A 88 -7.12 -6.43 -3.11
N ARG A 89 -7.20 -5.25 -3.75
CA ARG A 89 -8.41 -4.44 -3.72
C ARG A 89 -9.53 -5.16 -4.46
N HIS A 90 -10.55 -5.59 -3.74
CA HIS A 90 -11.74 -6.25 -4.28
C HIS A 90 -13.01 -5.46 -4.01
N ASP A 91 -12.97 -4.38 -3.21
CA ASP A 91 -14.17 -3.58 -2.98
C ASP A 91 -13.87 -2.10 -2.71
N THR A 92 -14.95 -1.33 -2.59
CA THR A 92 -14.95 0.06 -2.17
C THR A 92 -15.77 0.21 -0.89
N THR A 93 -15.22 0.82 0.15
CA THR A 93 -15.96 1.05 1.39
C THR A 93 -17.03 2.13 1.22
N ASP A 94 -17.97 2.22 2.18
CA ASP A 94 -18.93 3.33 2.25
C ASP A 94 -18.21 4.70 2.16
N PRO A 95 -18.67 5.64 1.32
CA PRO A 95 -18.02 6.93 1.08
C PRO A 95 -17.74 7.80 2.32
N LYS A 96 -18.44 7.56 3.44
CA LYS A 96 -18.18 8.28 4.70
C LYS A 96 -16.84 7.89 5.34
N TRP A 97 -16.33 6.69 5.03
CA TRP A 97 -15.01 6.23 5.45
C TRP A 97 -13.99 6.87 4.52
N ARG A 98 -13.14 7.75 5.04
CA ARG A 98 -12.08 8.42 4.28
C ARG A 98 -10.73 7.85 4.68
N ASN A 99 -9.78 7.82 3.75
CA ASN A 99 -8.45 7.26 3.99
C ASN A 99 -8.48 5.89 4.68
N THR A 100 -9.41 5.01 4.32
CA THR A 100 -9.64 3.73 5.02
C THR A 100 -9.30 2.56 4.12
N VAL A 101 -8.60 1.58 4.69
CA VAL A 101 -8.34 0.28 4.08
C VAL A 101 -8.90 -0.77 5.02
N ALA A 102 -9.85 -1.56 4.54
CA ALA A 102 -10.53 -2.58 5.33
C ALA A 102 -10.13 -3.97 4.81
N VAL A 103 -9.56 -4.81 5.67
CA VAL A 103 -9.16 -6.18 5.35
C VAL A 103 -10.33 -7.13 5.60
N TYR A 104 -10.57 -8.04 4.66
CA TYR A 104 -11.50 -9.14 4.90
C TYR A 104 -10.82 -10.20 5.77
N ASP A 105 -11.38 -10.46 6.94
CA ASP A 105 -10.80 -11.36 7.96
C ASP A 105 -11.79 -12.50 8.29
N PRO A 106 -11.90 -13.52 7.41
CA PRO A 106 -12.83 -14.63 7.61
C PRO A 106 -12.47 -15.50 8.83
N ASP A 107 -11.22 -15.51 9.26
CA ASP A 107 -10.75 -16.34 10.37
C ASP A 107 -10.76 -15.60 11.72
N GLY A 108 -11.16 -14.32 11.73
CA GLY A 108 -11.21 -13.50 12.95
C GLY A 108 -9.84 -13.29 13.60
N GLN A 109 -8.76 -13.31 12.81
CA GLN A 109 -7.39 -13.15 13.31
C GLN A 109 -7.05 -11.69 13.62
N TRP A 110 -7.77 -10.74 13.01
CA TRP A 110 -7.58 -9.32 13.17
C TRP A 110 -8.14 -8.84 14.52
N LYS A 111 -7.27 -8.26 15.36
CA LYS A 111 -7.63 -7.89 16.74
C LYS A 111 -7.84 -6.40 16.96
N GLU A 112 -7.19 -5.56 16.16
CA GLU A 112 -7.19 -4.11 16.38
C GLU A 112 -7.01 -3.31 15.09
N ASP A 113 -7.63 -2.13 15.04
CA ASP A 113 -7.38 -1.15 14.00
C ASP A 113 -6.00 -0.52 14.20
N PHE A 114 -5.33 -0.11 13.12
CA PHE A 114 -4.08 0.65 13.21
C PHE A 114 -3.95 1.72 12.12
N ASP A 115 -3.04 2.66 12.34
CA ASP A 115 -2.69 3.67 11.35
C ASP A 115 -1.50 3.23 10.49
N GLY A 116 -1.59 3.45 9.18
CA GLY A 116 -0.55 3.13 8.22
C GLY A 116 -0.32 4.23 7.20
N TYR A 117 0.66 4.02 6.34
CA TYR A 117 1.04 4.95 5.29
C TYR A 117 1.10 4.24 3.94
N ILE A 118 0.57 4.93 2.93
CA ILE A 118 0.62 4.51 1.52
C ILE A 118 1.44 5.52 0.73
N ASP A 119 2.06 5.08 -0.35
CA ASP A 119 2.64 5.98 -1.32
C ASP A 119 1.50 6.59 -2.14
N ALA A 120 1.23 7.87 -1.94
CA ALA A 120 0.26 8.60 -2.74
C ALA A 120 0.95 9.00 -4.05
N THR A 121 0.51 8.46 -5.17
CA THR A 121 0.90 9.00 -6.47
C THR A 121 0.37 10.44 -6.54
N PRO A 122 1.21 11.45 -6.85
CA PRO A 122 0.70 12.80 -7.03
C PRO A 122 -0.29 12.79 -8.20
N LYS A 123 -1.50 13.32 -7.98
CA LYS A 123 -2.41 13.60 -9.10
C LYS A 123 -1.68 14.57 -10.03
N LYS A 124 -1.45 14.15 -11.28
CA LYS A 124 -1.06 15.04 -12.37
C LYS A 124 -2.21 15.96 -12.71
#